data_AF-A0A1C6KBD3-F1
#
_entry.id   AF-A0A1C6KBD3-F1
#
_cell.length_a   1.000
_cell.length_b   1.000
_cell.length_c   1.000
_cell.angle_alpha   90.00
_cell.angle_beta   90.00
_cell.angle_gamma   90.00
#
_symmetry.space_group_name_H-M   'P 1'
#
loop_
_entity.id
_entity.type
_entity.pdbx_description
1 polymer ?
#
loop_
_entity_poly.entity_id
_entity_poly.type
_entity_poly.pdbx_seq_one_letter_code
_entity_poly.pdbx_strand_id
1 'polypeptide(L)'
;MKYQAGNAVSSFFYYMWNAWSKEECKIVFGGQYQHFWEKWCANSDKAIFGAVERFCADLSESSRELLVERAVTLYDGKSKRKNPDDSEILVCEECGSTNVEITAWVDANTNEYVSDSDDSEWCSECEAHNTLITLKEFKEQMLSWWESCESKVMEQITGLRECDYPSEEGSQAFVDAATQWWSGQDYERKRQIYKEHFLKTDNMQKDIISQIRYSCSCNDTKAQEYLDDELRHLRELQEVDDLREDDIGMACSNLGLDLDYQEYFINRLAGA
;
A
#
# COMPACT_ATOMS: atom_id res chain seq x y z
N MET A 1 -43.77 7.82 -6.42
CA MET A 1 -43.61 7.31 -5.02
C MET A 1 -42.95 8.40 -4.19
N LYS A 2 -43.31 8.62 -2.90
CA LYS A 2 -42.60 9.58 -2.04
C LYS A 2 -41.41 8.89 -1.37
N TYR A 3 -40.21 9.09 -1.89
CA TYR A 3 -38.98 8.56 -1.32
C TYR A 3 -38.41 9.52 -0.26
N GLN A 4 -37.77 9.01 0.79
CA GLN A 4 -36.98 9.84 1.70
C GLN A 4 -35.76 10.37 0.94
N ALA A 5 -35.54 11.69 0.96
CA ALA A 5 -34.50 12.35 0.16
C ALA A 5 -33.09 11.77 0.39
N GLY A 6 -32.77 11.33 1.62
CA GLY A 6 -31.49 10.70 1.94
C GLY A 6 -31.27 9.35 1.26
N ASN A 7 -32.32 8.54 1.08
CA ASN A 7 -32.21 7.28 0.34
C ASN A 7 -32.07 7.53 -1.16
N ALA A 8 -32.75 8.54 -1.71
CA ALA A 8 -32.69 8.86 -3.14
C ALA A 8 -31.29 9.29 -3.61
N VAL A 9 -30.57 10.08 -2.82
CA VAL A 9 -29.21 10.53 -3.16
C VAL A 9 -28.21 9.36 -3.10
N SER A 10 -28.23 8.57 -2.04
CA SER A 10 -27.36 7.39 -1.90
C SER A 10 -27.65 6.32 -2.94
N SER A 11 -28.93 6.05 -3.23
CA SER A 11 -29.36 5.19 -4.33
C SER A 11 -28.78 5.66 -5.66
N PHE A 12 -28.88 6.97 -5.95
CA PHE A 12 -28.43 7.53 -7.22
C PHE A 12 -26.93 7.34 -7.43
N PHE A 13 -26.09 7.74 -6.47
CA PHE A 13 -24.63 7.56 -6.62
C PHE A 13 -24.23 6.09 -6.66
N TYR A 14 -24.88 5.23 -5.86
CA TYR A 14 -24.63 3.78 -5.93
C TYR A 14 -24.99 3.23 -7.31
N TYR A 15 -26.16 3.59 -7.84
CA TYR A 15 -26.61 3.15 -9.15
C TYR A 15 -25.66 3.63 -10.25
N MET A 16 -25.28 4.91 -10.23
CA MET A 16 -24.38 5.50 -11.20
C MET A 16 -22.97 4.89 -11.18
N TRP A 17 -22.50 4.41 -10.03
CA TRP A 17 -21.15 3.84 -9.91
C TRP A 17 -21.08 2.33 -10.14
N ASN A 18 -22.14 1.58 -9.82
CA ASN A 18 -22.08 0.11 -9.78
C ASN A 18 -22.95 -0.57 -10.84
N ALA A 19 -23.93 0.12 -11.42
CA ALA A 19 -24.89 -0.48 -12.34
C ALA A 19 -25.03 0.29 -13.66
N TRP A 20 -24.61 1.56 -13.71
CA TRP A 20 -24.79 2.38 -14.90
C TRP A 20 -23.96 1.87 -16.08
N SER A 21 -24.66 1.50 -17.14
CA SER A 21 -24.10 1.03 -18.41
C SER A 21 -24.95 1.54 -19.57
N LYS A 22 -24.54 1.25 -20.81
CA LYS A 22 -25.31 1.61 -22.01
C LYS A 22 -26.67 0.91 -22.03
N GLU A 23 -26.72 -0.32 -21.53
CA GLU A 23 -27.92 -1.15 -21.39
C GLU A 23 -28.86 -0.55 -20.36
N GLU A 24 -28.35 -0.13 -19.20
CA GLU A 24 -29.14 0.57 -18.19
C GLU A 24 -29.62 1.94 -18.70
N CYS A 25 -28.80 2.68 -19.45
CA CYS A 25 -29.22 3.91 -20.11
C CYS A 25 -30.39 3.68 -21.07
N LYS A 26 -30.40 2.55 -21.77
CA LYS A 26 -31.51 2.13 -22.64
C LYS A 26 -32.77 1.78 -21.85
N ILE A 27 -32.63 1.15 -20.69
CA ILE A 27 -33.76 0.84 -19.80
C ILE A 27 -34.37 2.14 -19.23
N VAL A 28 -33.55 3.10 -18.82
CA VAL A 28 -34.01 4.36 -18.21
C VAL A 28 -34.63 5.30 -19.24
N PHE A 29 -33.96 5.52 -20.37
CA PHE A 29 -34.34 6.57 -21.33
C PHE A 29 -35.02 6.03 -22.60
N GLY A 30 -35.21 4.71 -22.70
CA GLY A 30 -35.93 4.08 -23.80
C GLY A 30 -35.39 4.48 -25.17
N GLY A 31 -36.25 4.98 -26.06
CA GLY A 31 -35.88 5.33 -27.43
C GLY A 31 -34.88 6.49 -27.57
N GLN A 32 -34.66 7.29 -26.52
CA GLN A 32 -33.72 8.42 -26.54
C GLN A 32 -32.35 8.08 -25.95
N TYR A 33 -32.11 6.82 -25.59
CA TYR A 33 -30.91 6.43 -24.86
C TYR A 33 -29.59 6.79 -25.52
N GLN A 34 -29.53 6.81 -26.86
CA GLN A 34 -28.31 7.18 -27.58
C GLN A 34 -27.87 8.61 -27.24
N HIS A 35 -28.81 9.56 -27.23
CA HIS A 35 -28.53 10.95 -26.88
C HIS A 35 -28.00 11.09 -25.44
N PHE A 36 -28.59 10.37 -24.50
CA PHE A 36 -28.18 10.42 -23.09
C PHE A 36 -26.86 9.68 -22.85
N TRP A 37 -26.61 8.58 -23.57
CA TRP A 37 -25.37 7.83 -23.50
C TRP A 37 -24.19 8.63 -24.07
N GLU A 38 -24.37 9.27 -25.23
CA GLU A 38 -23.37 10.18 -25.80
C GLU A 38 -23.05 11.34 -24.85
N LYS A 39 -24.08 11.90 -24.20
CA LYS A 39 -23.92 12.94 -23.18
C LYS A 39 -23.18 12.45 -21.93
N TRP A 40 -23.40 11.19 -21.53
CA TRP A 40 -22.65 10.55 -20.44
C TRP A 40 -21.17 10.40 -20.81
N CYS A 41 -20.86 9.81 -21.96
CA CYS A 41 -19.49 9.64 -22.46
C CYS A 41 -18.75 11.00 -22.53
N ALA A 42 -19.40 12.02 -23.09
CA ALA A 42 -18.82 13.36 -23.16
C ALA A 42 -18.51 13.98 -21.78
N ASN A 43 -19.15 13.53 -20.70
CA ASN A 43 -18.90 14.01 -19.35
C ASN A 43 -17.90 13.14 -18.57
N SER A 44 -17.83 11.84 -18.87
CA SER A 44 -16.80 10.94 -18.32
C SER A 44 -15.42 11.27 -18.84
N ASP A 45 -15.30 11.66 -20.11
CA ASP A 45 -14.00 11.87 -20.76
C ASP A 45 -13.30 13.17 -20.29
N LYS A 46 -14.02 14.04 -19.57
CA LYS A 46 -13.50 15.35 -19.15
C LYS A 46 -12.60 15.30 -17.91
N ALA A 47 -12.78 14.33 -17.01
CA ALA A 47 -11.92 14.13 -15.83
C ALA A 47 -12.22 12.80 -15.14
N ILE A 48 -11.24 12.28 -14.41
CA ILE A 48 -11.32 11.03 -13.61
C ILE A 48 -12.42 11.09 -12.54
N PHE A 49 -12.73 12.27 -12.00
CA PHE A 49 -13.78 12.49 -11.00
C PHE A 49 -14.83 13.50 -11.47
N GLY A 50 -16.04 13.39 -10.92
CA GLY A 50 -17.11 14.37 -11.14
C GLY A 50 -18.00 14.10 -12.36
N ALA A 51 -17.82 12.96 -13.04
CA ALA A 51 -18.59 12.61 -14.25
C ALA A 51 -20.09 12.50 -13.95
N VAL A 52 -20.44 11.90 -12.82
CA VAL A 52 -21.82 11.70 -12.35
C VAL A 52 -22.49 13.05 -12.07
N GLU A 53 -21.79 13.95 -11.39
CA GLU A 53 -22.26 15.27 -11.02
C GLU A 53 -22.48 16.15 -12.26
N ARG A 54 -21.54 16.14 -13.22
CA ARG A 54 -21.67 16.89 -14.48
C ARG A 54 -22.79 16.35 -15.35
N PHE A 55 -22.87 15.03 -15.49
CA PHE A 55 -23.95 14.40 -16.22
C PHE A 55 -25.29 14.77 -15.60
N CYS A 56 -25.43 14.67 -14.27
CA CYS A 56 -26.65 15.05 -13.57
C CYS A 56 -27.01 16.53 -13.78
N ALA A 57 -26.03 17.44 -13.76
CA ALA A 57 -26.25 18.85 -14.04
C ALA A 57 -26.74 19.14 -15.47
N ASP A 58 -26.33 18.34 -16.45
CA ASP A 58 -26.72 18.47 -17.87
C ASP A 58 -28.09 17.85 -18.20
N LEU A 59 -28.76 17.25 -17.21
CA LEU A 59 -30.06 16.61 -17.36
C LEU A 59 -31.22 17.51 -16.94
N SER A 60 -32.32 17.41 -17.71
CA SER A 60 -33.60 17.97 -17.30
C SER A 60 -34.08 17.37 -15.98
N GLU A 61 -34.95 18.08 -15.26
CA GLU A 61 -35.54 17.57 -14.02
C GLU A 61 -36.26 16.23 -14.23
N SER A 62 -37.07 16.10 -15.28
CA SER A 62 -37.75 14.85 -15.64
C SER A 62 -36.77 13.71 -15.98
N SER A 63 -35.62 14.02 -16.59
CA SER A 63 -34.59 13.01 -16.89
C SER A 63 -33.86 12.55 -15.63
N ARG A 64 -33.62 13.47 -14.68
CA ARG A 64 -33.04 13.13 -13.38
C ARG A 64 -34.00 12.27 -12.55
N GLU A 65 -35.30 12.56 -12.58
CA GLU A 65 -36.31 11.75 -11.89
C GLU A 65 -36.30 10.29 -12.36
N LEU A 66 -36.21 10.04 -13.67
CA LEU A 66 -36.13 8.67 -14.20
C LEU A 66 -34.90 7.89 -13.68
N LEU A 67 -33.75 8.56 -13.58
CA LEU A 67 -32.55 7.94 -13.01
C LEU A 67 -32.71 7.64 -11.52
N VAL A 68 -33.29 8.58 -10.76
CA VAL A 68 -33.52 8.40 -9.33
C VAL A 68 -34.54 7.29 -9.08
N GLU A 69 -35.61 7.22 -9.86
CA GLU A 69 -36.59 6.13 -9.76
C GLU A 69 -35.95 4.77 -10.05
N ARG A 70 -35.18 4.66 -11.14
CA ARG A 70 -34.45 3.42 -11.45
C ARG A 70 -33.45 3.06 -10.35
N ALA A 71 -32.68 4.03 -9.88
CA ALA A 71 -31.71 3.85 -8.81
C ALA A 71 -32.35 3.34 -7.52
N VAL A 72 -33.50 3.90 -7.13
CA VAL A 72 -34.22 3.47 -5.92
C VAL A 72 -34.87 2.09 -6.10
N THR A 73 -35.27 1.70 -7.32
CA THR A 73 -35.76 0.33 -7.58
C THR A 73 -34.66 -0.73 -7.47
N LEU A 74 -33.41 -0.38 -7.75
CA LEU A 74 -32.28 -1.31 -7.72
C LEU A 74 -31.52 -1.29 -6.40
N TYR A 75 -31.58 -0.17 -5.66
CA TYR A 75 -30.88 0.00 -4.40
C TYR A 75 -31.85 -0.02 -3.22
N ASP A 76 -31.84 -1.10 -2.45
CA ASP A 76 -32.70 -1.32 -1.29
C ASP A 76 -32.21 -0.63 0.00
N GLY A 77 -31.11 0.13 -0.06
CA GLY A 77 -30.51 0.83 1.08
C GLY A 77 -29.87 -0.08 2.13
N LYS A 78 -29.86 -1.40 1.90
CA LYS A 78 -29.36 -2.41 2.85
C LYS A 78 -28.12 -3.13 2.35
N SER A 79 -27.84 -3.09 1.04
CA SER A 79 -26.54 -3.48 0.50
C SER A 79 -25.47 -2.50 0.93
N LYS A 80 -24.87 -2.72 2.10
CA LYS A 80 -23.52 -2.24 2.37
C LYS A 80 -22.64 -2.82 1.27
N ARG A 81 -21.87 -2.00 0.54
CA ARG A 81 -20.72 -2.53 -0.20
C ARG A 81 -19.96 -3.38 0.81
N LYS A 82 -19.91 -4.70 0.60
CA LYS A 82 -18.89 -5.48 1.30
C LYS A 82 -17.61 -4.88 0.77
N ASN A 83 -16.83 -4.24 1.64
CA ASN A 83 -15.47 -3.94 1.27
C ASN A 83 -14.85 -5.28 0.87
N PRO A 84 -14.15 -5.34 -0.27
CA PRO A 84 -13.45 -6.55 -0.67
C PRO A 84 -12.60 -7.02 0.51
N ASP A 85 -12.55 -8.33 0.70
CA ASP A 85 -11.73 -8.91 1.75
C ASP A 85 -10.25 -8.57 1.49
N ASP A 86 -9.43 -8.49 2.54
CA ASP A 86 -8.00 -8.20 2.36
C ASP A 86 -7.30 -9.26 1.46
N SER A 87 -7.84 -10.47 1.36
CA SER A 87 -7.36 -11.51 0.43
C SER A 87 -7.76 -11.28 -1.04
N GLU A 88 -8.70 -10.36 -1.30
CA GLU A 88 -9.18 -10.02 -2.65
C GLU A 88 -8.55 -8.71 -3.17
N ILE A 89 -7.88 -7.94 -2.30
CA ILE A 89 -7.22 -6.69 -2.66
C ILE A 89 -5.76 -6.98 -3.01
N LEU A 90 -5.33 -6.59 -4.21
CA LEU A 90 -3.93 -6.67 -4.62
C LEU A 90 -3.16 -5.39 -4.26
N VAL A 91 -1.92 -5.58 -3.82
CA VAL A 91 -0.96 -4.52 -3.54
C VAL A 91 0.41 -4.86 -4.11
N CYS A 92 1.22 -3.85 -4.36
CA CYS A 92 2.61 -4.03 -4.77
C CYS A 92 3.43 -4.71 -3.67
N GLU A 93 4.16 -5.78 -4.00
CA GLU A 93 5.05 -6.49 -3.06
C GLU A 93 6.13 -5.57 -2.47
N GLU A 94 6.70 -4.68 -3.28
CA GLU A 94 7.82 -3.82 -2.88
C GLU A 94 7.42 -2.64 -1.99
N CYS A 95 6.21 -2.08 -2.18
CA CYS A 95 5.83 -0.84 -1.50
C CYS A 95 4.47 -0.86 -0.81
N GLY A 96 3.69 -1.92 -0.99
CA GLY A 96 2.33 -2.09 -0.50
C GLY A 96 1.30 -1.11 -1.10
N SER A 97 1.60 -0.43 -2.20
CA SER A 97 0.59 0.45 -2.82
C SER A 97 -0.56 -0.36 -3.39
N THR A 98 -1.79 0.13 -3.21
CA THR A 98 -2.97 -0.34 -3.94
C THR A 98 -3.08 0.29 -5.33
N ASN A 99 -2.21 1.25 -5.67
CA ASN A 99 -2.18 1.91 -6.98
C ASN A 99 -1.38 1.06 -7.98
N VAL A 100 -1.95 -0.10 -8.30
CA VAL A 100 -1.34 -1.12 -9.15
C VAL A 100 -2.23 -1.39 -10.35
N GLU A 101 -1.58 -1.73 -11.46
CA GLU A 101 -2.22 -2.00 -12.75
C GLU A 101 -1.80 -3.38 -13.24
N ILE A 102 -2.70 -4.03 -13.96
CA ILE A 102 -2.42 -5.26 -14.69
C ILE A 102 -2.81 -5.07 -16.14
N THR A 103 -2.05 -5.66 -17.05
CA THR A 103 -2.48 -5.75 -18.44
C THR A 103 -3.48 -6.89 -18.61
N ALA A 104 -4.53 -6.67 -19.39
CA ALA A 104 -5.54 -7.67 -19.69
C ALA A 104 -5.77 -7.80 -21.20
N TRP A 105 -6.11 -9.01 -21.63
CA TRP A 105 -6.66 -9.25 -22.95
C TRP A 105 -8.10 -8.73 -23.00
N VAL A 106 -8.35 -7.84 -23.95
CA VAL A 106 -9.65 -7.21 -24.17
C VAL A 106 -10.09 -7.49 -25.60
N ASP A 107 -11.35 -7.89 -25.79
CA ASP A 107 -11.91 -8.05 -27.13
C ASP A 107 -11.89 -6.71 -27.86
N ALA A 108 -11.17 -6.65 -28.97
CA ALA A 108 -10.94 -5.40 -29.70
C ALA A 108 -12.20 -4.77 -30.31
N ASN A 109 -13.29 -5.53 -30.46
CA ASN A 109 -14.54 -5.05 -31.05
C ASN A 109 -15.59 -4.71 -29.99
N THR A 110 -15.62 -5.43 -28.86
CA THR A 110 -16.63 -5.22 -27.80
C THR A 110 -16.07 -4.44 -26.60
N ASN A 111 -14.74 -4.29 -26.50
CA ASN A 111 -14.03 -3.80 -25.32
C ASN A 111 -14.32 -4.64 -24.06
N GLU A 112 -14.78 -5.88 -24.21
CA GLU A 112 -15.04 -6.76 -23.08
C GLU A 112 -13.75 -7.44 -22.60
N TYR A 113 -13.59 -7.50 -21.28
CA TYR A 113 -12.48 -8.21 -20.64
C TYR A 113 -12.56 -9.72 -20.96
N VAL A 114 -11.43 -10.29 -21.38
CA VAL A 114 -11.29 -11.72 -21.68
C VAL A 114 -10.56 -12.44 -20.56
N SER A 115 -9.33 -12.02 -20.28
CA SER A 115 -8.49 -12.58 -19.23
C SER A 115 -7.36 -11.61 -18.89
N ASP A 116 -6.77 -11.79 -17.71
CA ASP A 116 -5.51 -11.15 -17.36
C ASP A 116 -4.41 -11.63 -18.31
N SER A 117 -3.45 -10.75 -18.60
CA SER A 117 -2.21 -11.10 -19.29
C SER A 117 -1.19 -11.56 -18.27
N ASP A 118 -0.43 -12.59 -18.59
CA ASP A 118 0.62 -13.13 -17.72
C ASP A 118 1.81 -12.17 -17.55
N ASP A 119 1.90 -11.13 -18.39
CA ASP A 119 3.03 -10.22 -18.43
C ASP A 119 2.57 -8.78 -18.27
N SER A 120 2.92 -8.19 -17.13
CA SER A 120 3.08 -6.76 -16.81
C SER A 120 2.15 -6.27 -15.69
N GLU A 121 2.35 -6.77 -14.46
CA GLU A 121 1.92 -6.01 -13.29
C GLU A 121 2.76 -4.74 -13.17
N TRP A 122 2.13 -3.62 -12.85
CA TRP A 122 2.78 -2.33 -12.74
C TRP A 122 2.39 -1.65 -11.44
N CYS A 123 3.38 -1.10 -10.73
CA CYS A 123 3.14 -0.27 -9.56
C CYS A 123 3.39 1.19 -9.90
N SER A 124 2.35 2.02 -9.78
CA SER A 124 2.43 3.44 -10.09
C SER A 124 3.23 4.23 -9.07
N GLU A 125 3.29 3.80 -7.80
CA GLU A 125 4.13 4.45 -6.78
C GLU A 125 5.62 4.14 -6.98
N CYS A 126 5.95 2.95 -7.47
CA CYS A 126 7.35 2.57 -7.73
C CYS A 126 7.83 2.93 -9.13
N GLU A 127 6.90 3.25 -10.05
CA GLU A 127 7.16 3.39 -11.48
C GLU A 127 7.92 2.18 -12.05
N ALA A 128 7.53 0.98 -11.63
CA ALA A 128 8.22 -0.27 -11.96
C ALA A 128 7.26 -1.46 -12.07
N HIS A 129 7.72 -2.49 -12.80
CA HIS A 129 7.09 -3.80 -12.82
C HIS A 129 7.45 -4.57 -11.56
N ASN A 130 6.50 -4.66 -10.64
CA ASN A 130 6.65 -5.36 -9.37
C ASN A 130 5.53 -6.38 -9.24
N THR A 131 5.85 -7.53 -8.66
CA THR A 131 4.88 -8.55 -8.30
C THR A 131 3.76 -7.96 -7.45
N LEU A 132 2.55 -8.47 -7.63
CA LEU A 132 1.42 -8.15 -6.77
C LEU A 132 1.17 -9.30 -5.80
N ILE A 133 0.97 -8.94 -4.54
CA ILE A 133 0.53 -9.87 -3.49
C ILE A 133 -0.79 -9.38 -2.90
N THR A 134 -1.46 -10.22 -2.13
CA THR A 134 -2.69 -9.79 -1.45
C THR A 134 -2.38 -8.80 -0.32
N LEU A 135 -3.31 -7.89 -0.06
CA LEU A 135 -3.22 -6.96 1.07
C LEU A 135 -3.10 -7.71 2.40
N LYS A 136 -3.73 -8.89 2.50
CA LYS A 136 -3.58 -9.79 3.64
C LYS A 136 -2.12 -10.23 3.83
N GLU A 137 -1.48 -10.77 2.79
CA GLU A 137 -0.08 -11.20 2.86
C GLU A 137 0.84 -10.03 3.21
N PHE A 138 0.65 -8.86 2.60
CA PHE A 138 1.45 -7.68 2.92
C PHE A 138 1.27 -7.22 4.38
N LYS A 139 0.03 -7.27 4.91
CA LYS A 139 -0.23 -6.98 6.34
C LYS A 139 0.45 -7.98 7.27
N GLU A 140 0.49 -9.26 6.90
CA GLU A 140 1.21 -10.30 7.64
C GLU A 140 2.73 -10.05 7.64
N GLN A 141 3.31 -9.62 6.52
CA GLN A 141 4.73 -9.23 6.44
C GLN A 141 5.04 -8.04 7.37
N MET A 142 4.22 -6.98 7.32
CA MET A 142 4.41 -5.82 8.20
C MET A 142 4.25 -6.20 9.68
N LEU A 143 3.32 -7.10 10.01
CA LEU A 143 3.14 -7.56 11.38
C LEU A 143 4.33 -8.38 11.87
N SER A 144 4.79 -9.33 11.05
CA SER A 144 5.99 -10.15 11.34
C SER A 144 7.21 -9.26 11.57
N TRP A 145 7.40 -8.24 10.74
CA TRP A 145 8.44 -7.24 10.95
C TRP A 145 8.28 -6.51 12.29
N TRP A 146 7.09 -5.98 12.58
CA TRP A 146 6.83 -5.26 13.83
C TRP A 146 7.13 -6.13 15.06
N GLU A 147 6.68 -7.38 15.06
CA GLU A 147 6.91 -8.35 16.14
C GLU A 147 8.38 -8.72 16.32
N SER A 148 9.20 -8.56 15.28
CA SER A 148 10.65 -8.77 15.33
C SER A 148 11.45 -7.52 15.68
N CYS A 149 10.80 -6.35 15.80
CA CYS A 149 11.49 -5.10 16.12
C CYS A 149 12.01 -5.09 17.57
N GLU A 150 13.19 -4.52 17.76
CA GLU A 150 13.77 -4.31 19.08
C GLU A 150 13.05 -3.17 19.82
N SER A 151 13.02 -3.22 21.16
CA SER A 151 12.28 -2.25 21.98
C SER A 151 12.64 -0.80 21.65
N LYS A 152 13.91 -0.52 21.39
CA LYS A 152 14.42 0.81 21.05
C LYS A 152 13.90 1.34 19.70
N VAL A 153 13.71 0.47 18.73
CA VAL A 153 13.06 0.83 17.45
C VAL A 153 11.59 1.15 17.69
N MET A 154 10.91 0.36 18.54
CA MET A 154 9.54 0.66 18.93
C MET A 154 9.43 1.99 19.68
N GLU A 155 10.38 2.34 20.57
CA GLU A 155 10.41 3.64 21.24
C GLU A 155 10.52 4.79 20.24
N GLN A 156 11.42 4.67 19.26
CA GLN A 156 11.61 5.69 18.22
C GLN A 156 10.36 5.90 17.36
N ILE A 157 9.67 4.82 16.98
CA ILE A 157 8.49 4.87 16.13
C ILE A 157 7.27 5.39 16.88
N THR A 158 7.04 4.86 18.09
CA THR A 158 5.82 5.15 18.87
C THR A 158 5.94 6.44 19.70
N GLY A 159 7.16 6.84 20.04
CA GLY A 159 7.44 7.89 21.03
C GLY A 159 7.16 7.48 22.48
N LEU A 160 6.79 6.21 22.72
CA LEU A 160 6.67 5.64 24.06
C LEU A 160 8.08 5.37 24.60
N ARG A 161 8.22 5.39 25.93
CA ARG A 161 9.50 5.06 26.59
C ARG A 161 9.34 3.88 27.51
N GLU A 162 10.24 2.92 27.40
CA GLU A 162 10.25 1.70 28.19
C GLU A 162 10.28 1.99 29.70
N CYS A 163 11.01 3.04 30.11
CA CYS A 163 11.08 3.48 31.51
C CYS A 163 9.72 3.89 32.11
N ASP A 164 8.75 4.27 31.27
CA ASP A 164 7.40 4.65 31.70
C ASP A 164 6.50 3.40 31.94
N TYR A 165 7.00 2.19 31.64
CA TYR A 165 6.31 0.90 31.79
C TYR A 165 7.10 -0.11 32.66
N PRO A 166 7.35 0.20 33.95
CA PRO A 166 8.06 -0.72 34.83
C PRO A 166 7.26 -2.02 35.03
N SER A 167 7.87 -3.17 34.76
CA SER A 167 7.28 -4.51 34.94
C SER A 167 8.25 -5.47 35.62
N GLU A 168 7.72 -6.41 36.41
CA GLU A 168 8.51 -7.51 36.99
C GLU A 168 8.98 -8.52 35.93
N GLU A 169 8.33 -8.55 34.76
CA GLU A 169 8.65 -9.41 33.60
C GLU A 169 9.47 -8.68 32.51
N GLY A 170 10.27 -7.68 32.90
CA GLY A 170 11.12 -6.93 31.96
C GLY A 170 10.32 -6.03 31.01
N SER A 171 10.72 -5.95 29.73
CA SER A 171 10.18 -5.02 28.74
C SER A 171 8.77 -5.38 28.21
N GLN A 172 8.14 -6.47 28.66
CA GLN A 172 6.91 -6.98 28.05
C GLN A 172 5.74 -5.97 28.11
N ALA A 173 5.58 -5.26 29.22
CA ALA A 173 4.52 -4.26 29.37
C ALA A 173 4.67 -3.10 28.36
N PHE A 174 5.90 -2.75 28.02
CA PHE A 174 6.20 -1.78 26.98
C PHE A 174 5.88 -2.35 25.59
N VAL A 175 6.32 -3.57 25.29
CA VAL A 175 6.06 -4.25 24.00
C VAL A 175 4.56 -4.39 23.74
N ASP A 176 3.77 -4.73 24.75
CA ASP A 176 2.32 -4.83 24.65
C ASP A 176 1.67 -3.47 24.34
N ALA A 177 2.12 -2.40 25.01
CA ALA A 177 1.66 -1.04 24.76
C ALA A 177 2.03 -0.56 23.35
N ALA A 178 3.25 -0.84 22.90
CA ALA A 178 3.71 -0.52 21.55
C ALA A 178 2.93 -1.30 20.49
N THR A 179 2.65 -2.59 20.73
CA THR A 179 1.86 -3.44 19.82
C THR A 179 0.40 -3.01 19.76
N GLN A 180 -0.17 -2.55 20.89
CA GLN A 180 -1.50 -1.96 20.91
C GLN A 180 -1.55 -0.66 20.10
N TRP A 181 -0.52 0.19 20.24
CA TRP A 181 -0.38 1.39 19.44
C TRP A 181 -0.30 1.07 17.94
N TRP A 182 0.53 0.10 17.57
CA TRP A 182 0.68 -0.36 16.18
C TRP A 182 -0.66 -0.86 15.64
N SER A 183 -1.34 -1.73 16.38
CA SER A 183 -2.64 -2.29 16.00
C SER A 183 -3.68 -1.20 15.72
N GLY A 184 -3.64 -0.10 16.46
CA GLY A 184 -4.53 1.06 16.30
C GLY A 184 -4.25 1.94 15.07
N GLN A 185 -3.14 1.77 14.36
CA GLN A 185 -2.82 2.55 13.15
C GLN A 185 -3.59 2.04 11.93
N ASP A 186 -3.91 2.97 11.02
CA ASP A 186 -4.46 2.62 9.70
C ASP A 186 -3.40 2.01 8.78
N TYR A 187 -3.86 1.45 7.65
CA TYR A 187 -2.99 0.75 6.70
C TYR A 187 -1.91 1.66 6.09
N GLU A 188 -2.28 2.86 5.64
CA GLU A 188 -1.34 3.80 5.02
C GLU A 188 -0.23 4.20 5.99
N ARG A 189 -0.60 4.47 7.25
CA ARG A 189 0.36 4.83 8.29
C ARG A 189 1.30 3.67 8.63
N LYS A 190 0.78 2.45 8.76
CA LYS A 190 1.59 1.24 8.96
C LYS A 190 2.56 1.02 7.80
N ARG A 191 2.07 1.16 6.57
CA ARG A 191 2.88 1.04 5.36
C ARG A 191 3.99 2.08 5.29
N GLN A 192 3.70 3.34 5.64
CA GLN A 192 4.71 4.40 5.67
C GLN A 192 5.82 4.09 6.68
N ILE A 193 5.46 3.71 7.91
CA ILE A 193 6.42 3.31 8.95
C ILE A 193 7.27 2.13 8.46
N TYR A 194 6.64 1.12 7.87
CA TYR A 194 7.33 -0.03 7.30
C TYR A 194 8.29 0.37 6.16
N LYS A 195 7.88 1.27 5.26
CA LYS A 195 8.75 1.82 4.20
C LYS A 195 9.97 2.55 4.76
N GLU A 196 9.76 3.39 5.77
CA GLU A 196 10.79 4.24 6.37
C GLU A 196 11.82 3.42 7.17
N HIS A 197 11.37 2.39 7.90
CA HIS A 197 12.23 1.65 8.83
C HIS A 197 12.71 0.30 8.31
N PHE A 198 11.88 -0.45 7.59
CA PHE A 198 12.24 -1.77 7.07
C PHE A 198 12.75 -1.71 5.64
N LEU A 199 11.94 -1.23 4.69
CA LEU A 199 12.28 -1.32 3.26
C LEU A 199 13.50 -0.48 2.90
N LYS A 200 13.70 0.68 3.54
CA LYS A 200 14.95 1.44 3.39
C LYS A 200 16.18 0.61 3.82
N THR A 201 16.09 -0.07 4.96
CA THR A 201 17.18 -0.88 5.51
C THR A 201 17.41 -2.16 4.72
N ASP A 202 16.35 -2.83 4.25
CA ASP A 202 16.42 -4.05 3.44
C ASP A 202 16.99 -3.77 2.03
N ASN A 203 16.56 -2.68 1.39
CA ASN A 203 17.11 -2.27 0.09
C ASN A 203 18.58 -1.88 0.21
N MET A 204 18.96 -1.12 1.24
CA MET A 204 20.38 -0.85 1.51
C MET A 204 21.17 -2.14 1.73
N GLN A 205 20.62 -3.12 2.45
CA GLN A 205 21.28 -4.41 2.65
C GLN A 205 21.47 -5.15 1.32
N LYS A 206 20.44 -5.25 0.48
CA LYS A 206 20.53 -5.88 -0.86
C LYS A 206 21.59 -5.20 -1.73
N ASP A 207 21.64 -3.87 -1.72
CA ASP A 207 22.65 -3.09 -2.44
C ASP A 207 24.07 -3.36 -1.90
N ILE A 208 24.25 -3.36 -0.57
CA ILE A 208 25.52 -3.69 0.09
C ILE A 208 25.99 -5.09 -0.30
N ILE A 209 25.10 -6.09 -0.24
CA ILE A 209 25.42 -7.48 -0.60
C ILE A 209 25.84 -7.56 -2.07
N SER A 210 25.16 -6.84 -2.96
CA SER A 210 25.51 -6.75 -4.37
C SER A 210 26.89 -6.11 -4.58
N GLN A 211 27.22 -5.03 -3.86
CA GLN A 211 28.52 -4.37 -3.93
C GLN A 211 29.66 -5.25 -3.42
N ILE A 212 29.47 -5.89 -2.26
CA ILE A 212 30.46 -6.84 -1.70
C ILE A 212 30.69 -8.00 -2.67
N ARG A 213 29.60 -8.51 -3.27
CA ARG A 213 29.68 -9.58 -4.26
C ARG A 213 30.52 -9.17 -5.47
N TYR A 214 30.36 -7.93 -5.95
CA TYR A 214 31.12 -7.39 -7.07
C TYR A 214 32.59 -7.15 -6.71
N SER A 215 32.88 -6.54 -5.57
CA SER A 215 34.24 -6.20 -5.13
C SER A 215 35.07 -7.44 -4.80
N CYS A 216 34.49 -8.41 -4.10
CA CYS A 216 35.14 -9.64 -3.67
C CYS A 216 34.97 -10.82 -4.62
N SER A 217 34.15 -10.69 -5.68
CA SER A 217 33.80 -11.77 -6.61
C SER A 217 33.27 -13.04 -5.91
N CYS A 218 32.47 -12.87 -4.86
CA CYS A 218 31.92 -13.96 -4.05
C CYS A 218 30.44 -14.26 -4.40
N ASN A 219 29.75 -15.08 -3.59
CA ASN A 219 28.31 -15.31 -3.70
C ASN A 219 27.55 -14.60 -2.58
N ASP A 220 26.22 -14.50 -2.69
CA ASP A 220 25.39 -13.73 -1.76
C ASP A 220 25.55 -14.21 -0.30
N THR A 221 25.67 -15.52 -0.08
CA THR A 221 25.92 -16.09 1.26
C THR A 221 27.24 -15.59 1.84
N LYS A 222 28.32 -15.60 1.05
CA LYS A 222 29.64 -15.17 1.50
C LYS A 222 29.71 -13.65 1.71
N ALA A 223 29.01 -12.89 0.87
CA ALA A 223 28.86 -11.45 1.04
C ALA A 223 28.12 -11.12 2.35
N GLN A 224 27.07 -11.87 2.67
CA GLN A 224 26.33 -11.73 3.93
C GLN A 224 27.22 -12.06 5.13
N GLU A 225 28.02 -13.12 5.08
CA GLU A 225 28.97 -13.45 6.15
C GLU A 225 29.96 -12.30 6.43
N TYR A 226 30.48 -11.64 5.38
CA TYR A 226 31.38 -10.50 5.58
C TYR A 226 30.68 -9.30 6.23
N LEU A 227 29.45 -9.01 5.80
CA LEU A 227 28.66 -7.94 6.40
C LEU A 227 28.34 -8.23 7.88
N ASP A 228 27.98 -9.47 8.19
CA ASP A 228 27.66 -9.92 9.54
C ASP A 228 28.89 -9.90 10.45
N ASP A 229 30.07 -10.26 9.93
CA ASP A 229 31.33 -10.23 10.68
C ASP A 229 31.71 -8.79 11.09
N GLU A 230 31.56 -7.82 10.19
CA GLU A 230 31.80 -6.39 10.49
C GLU A 230 30.77 -5.85 11.47
N LEU A 231 29.48 -6.17 11.30
CA LEU A 231 28.44 -5.79 12.26
C LEU A 231 28.70 -6.38 13.65
N ARG A 232 29.14 -7.64 13.74
CA ARG A 232 29.50 -8.28 15.01
C ARG A 232 30.66 -7.54 15.68
N HIS A 233 31.71 -7.22 14.93
CA HIS A 233 32.85 -6.48 15.46
C HIS A 233 32.46 -5.10 16.00
N LEU A 234 31.62 -4.35 15.28
CA LEU A 234 31.14 -3.05 15.74
C LEU A 234 30.27 -3.15 17.01
N ARG A 235 29.46 -4.20 17.14
CA ARG A 235 28.70 -4.48 18.38
C ARG A 235 29.62 -4.78 19.55
N GLU A 236 30.67 -5.58 19.35
CA GLU A 236 31.67 -5.87 20.39
C GLU A 236 32.35 -4.59 20.90
N LEU A 237 32.66 -3.64 20.00
CA LEU A 237 33.21 -2.32 20.37
C LEU A 237 32.19 -1.46 21.14
N GLN A 238 30.91 -1.52 20.75
CA GLN A 238 29.82 -0.79 21.41
C GLN A 238 29.59 -1.29 22.83
N GLU A 239 29.63 -2.60 23.06
CA GLU A 239 29.45 -3.22 24.38
C GLU A 239 30.54 -2.81 25.39
N VAL A 240 31.74 -2.50 24.90
CA VAL A 240 32.88 -2.07 25.74
C VAL A 240 33.07 -0.55 25.79
N ASP A 241 32.13 0.23 25.24
CA ASP A 241 32.18 1.70 25.17
C ASP A 241 33.45 2.26 24.48
N ASP A 242 33.99 1.52 23.50
CA ASP A 242 35.17 1.94 22.70
C ASP A 242 34.81 2.19 21.22
N LEU A 243 33.52 2.09 20.84
CA LEU A 243 33.05 2.38 19.49
C LEU A 243 33.22 3.86 19.15
N ARG A 244 33.96 4.15 18.07
CA ARG A 244 34.19 5.48 17.52
C ARG A 244 33.51 5.62 16.18
N GLU A 245 33.23 6.87 15.80
CA GLU A 245 32.64 7.21 14.50
C GLU A 245 33.50 6.69 13.33
N ASP A 246 34.83 6.75 13.48
CA ASP A 246 35.79 6.24 12.49
C ASP A 246 35.69 4.72 12.27
N ASP A 247 35.25 3.95 13.27
CA ASP A 247 35.17 2.48 13.16
C ASP A 247 34.08 2.07 12.17
N ILE A 248 32.99 2.82 12.10
CA ILE A 248 31.91 2.60 11.13
C ILE A 248 32.42 2.88 9.70
N GLY A 249 33.19 3.96 9.52
CA GLY A 249 33.84 4.25 8.24
C GLY A 249 34.86 3.19 7.83
N MET A 250 35.56 2.61 8.79
CA MET A 250 36.50 1.51 8.56
C MET A 250 35.77 0.24 8.10
N ALA A 251 34.65 -0.12 8.73
CA ALA A 251 33.83 -1.26 8.33
C ALA A 251 33.31 -1.12 6.89
N CYS A 252 32.82 0.07 6.50
CA CYS A 252 32.45 0.33 5.11
C CYS A 252 33.64 0.13 4.15
N SER A 253 34.82 0.66 4.51
CA SER A 253 36.03 0.55 3.68
C SER A 253 36.51 -0.90 3.52
N ASN A 254 36.45 -1.71 4.60
CA ASN A 254 36.81 -3.13 4.57
C ASN A 254 35.94 -3.94 3.60
N LEU A 255 34.66 -3.57 3.49
CA LEU A 255 33.68 -4.21 2.60
C LEU A 255 33.68 -3.64 1.18
N GLY A 256 34.48 -2.59 0.93
CA GLY A 256 34.50 -1.89 -0.36
C GLY A 256 33.23 -1.07 -0.63
N LEU A 257 32.60 -0.56 0.43
CA LEU A 257 31.38 0.25 0.38
C LEU A 257 31.72 1.75 0.48
N ASP A 258 30.91 2.57 -0.20
CA ASP A 258 30.95 4.02 -0.06
C ASP A 258 30.42 4.48 1.32
N LEU A 259 30.78 5.70 1.72
CA LEU A 259 30.38 6.27 3.01
C LEU A 259 28.86 6.49 3.14
N ASP A 260 28.12 6.51 2.03
CA ASP A 260 26.66 6.63 2.03
C ASP A 260 25.98 5.41 2.72
N TYR A 261 26.67 4.27 2.81
CA TYR A 261 26.18 3.09 3.51
C TYR A 261 26.44 3.10 5.02
N GLN A 262 27.11 4.12 5.58
CA GLN A 262 27.27 4.24 7.03
C GLN A 262 25.93 4.27 7.75
N GLU A 263 24.89 4.86 7.14
CA GLU A 263 23.54 4.89 7.70
C GLU A 263 23.00 3.47 7.99
N TYR A 264 23.35 2.47 7.18
CA TYR A 264 22.96 1.08 7.43
C TYR A 264 23.55 0.55 8.73
N PHE A 265 24.86 0.74 8.94
CA PHE A 265 25.55 0.30 10.16
C PHE A 265 25.06 1.06 11.38
N ILE A 266 24.90 2.38 11.28
CA ILE A 266 24.36 3.22 12.36
C ILE A 266 22.98 2.73 12.79
N ASN A 267 22.07 2.48 11.83
CA ASN A 267 20.72 2.00 12.14
C ASN A 267 20.75 0.61 12.79
N ARG A 268 21.62 -0.30 12.33
CA ARG A 268 21.77 -1.65 12.90
C ARG A 268 22.44 -1.69 14.27
N LEU A 269 23.30 -0.72 14.60
CA LEU A 269 23.91 -0.56 15.92
C LEU A 269 23.04 0.24 16.88
N ALA A 270 22.24 1.18 16.37
CA ALA A 270 21.24 1.90 17.15
C ALA A 270 20.08 0.98 17.55
N GLY A 271 19.82 -0.09 16.79
CA GLY A 271 18.88 -1.15 17.14
C GLY A 271 19.31 -2.02 18.32
N ALA A 272 20.62 -2.31 18.44
CA ALA A 272 21.24 -3.19 19.44
C ALA A 272 21.40 -2.58 20.84
#